data_AF-A0AAD7QH00-F1
#
_entry.id   AF-A0AAD7QH00-F1
#
_cell.length_a   1.000
_cell.length_b   1.000
_cell.length_c   1.000
_cell.angle_alpha   90.00
_cell.angle_beta   90.00
_cell.angle_gamma   90.00
#
_symmetry.space_group_name_H-M   'P 1'
#
loop_
_entity.id
_entity.type
_entity.pdbx_description
1 polymer ?
#
loop_
_entity_poly.entity_id
_entity_poly.type
_entity_poly.pdbx_seq_one_letter_code
_entity_poly.pdbx_strand_id
1 'polypeptide(L)'
;MSAKSPLLVQANDFFFSGLHIAGNTSNPVGSKVTSVTVAQLPGLNTLGIALARVDYGPWGINPSHTHPRASEILTVLEGSLFVGFVTSNPENRLITKILQKGDVFTFPVGLVHFQQNVGDGNAVAIAALSSQNPGVITISNAVFGSNAPIASDILTKSFQLDKNIVDQLQAKF
;
A
#
# COMPACT_ATOMS: atom_id res chain seq x y z
N MET A 1 20.11 9.58 0.38
CA MET A 1 20.05 10.99 -0.07
C MET A 1 21.07 11.79 0.75
N SER A 2 21.77 12.72 0.12
CA SER A 2 22.62 13.66 0.84
C SER A 2 21.75 14.64 1.63
N ALA A 3 22.17 14.97 2.86
CA ALA A 3 21.48 15.94 3.68
C ALA A 3 21.86 17.36 3.25
N LYS A 4 20.90 18.27 3.30
CA LYS A 4 21.15 19.72 3.25
C LYS A 4 21.95 20.13 4.49
N SER A 5 22.78 21.16 4.37
CA SER A 5 23.50 21.71 5.52
C SER A 5 22.52 22.10 6.65
N PRO A 6 22.79 21.74 7.92
CA PRO A 6 21.93 22.10 9.06
C PRO A 6 21.74 23.61 9.23
N LEU A 7 22.66 24.43 8.71
CA LEU A 7 22.55 25.89 8.73
C LEU A 7 21.59 26.45 7.69
N LEU A 8 21.18 25.65 6.70
CA LEU A 8 20.35 26.07 5.58
C LEU A 8 18.93 25.48 5.63
N VAL A 9 18.65 24.56 6.55
CA VAL A 9 17.31 23.97 6.67
C VAL A 9 16.31 24.97 7.26
N GLN A 10 15.06 24.90 6.80
CA GLN A 10 13.96 25.75 7.24
C GLN A 10 12.72 24.90 7.52
N ALA A 11 11.67 25.49 8.12
CA ALA A 11 10.43 24.77 8.44
C ALA A 11 9.83 24.03 7.24
N ASN A 12 9.93 24.60 6.04
CA ASN A 12 9.44 23.99 4.80
C ASN A 12 10.17 22.69 4.41
N ASP A 13 11.40 22.46 4.89
CA ASP A 13 12.12 21.19 4.67
C ASP A 13 11.52 20.05 5.55
N PHE A 14 10.72 20.38 6.56
CA PHE A 14 10.10 19.47 7.53
C PHE A 14 8.57 19.54 7.54
N PHE A 15 7.97 20.19 6.54
CA PHE A 15 6.52 20.38 6.45
C PHE A 15 5.96 19.77 5.16
N PHE A 16 4.82 19.09 5.29
CA PHE A 16 4.02 18.61 4.17
C PHE A 16 2.56 18.98 4.40
N SER A 17 1.92 19.53 3.37
CA SER A 17 0.47 19.81 3.37
C SER A 17 -0.22 19.03 2.25
N GLY A 18 -1.52 18.78 2.41
CA GLY A 18 -2.36 18.13 1.39
C GLY A 18 -3.01 16.82 1.83
N LEU A 19 -2.61 16.20 2.95
CA LEU A 19 -3.27 14.98 3.46
C LEU A 19 -4.73 15.19 3.92
N HIS A 20 -5.19 16.44 4.05
CA HIS A 20 -6.60 16.73 4.31
C HIS A 20 -7.46 16.65 3.04
N ILE A 21 -6.84 16.64 1.86
CA ILE A 21 -7.54 16.57 0.57
C ILE A 21 -7.73 15.10 0.21
N ALA A 22 -8.98 14.70 -0.04
CA ALA A 22 -9.30 13.35 -0.47
C ALA A 22 -8.71 13.05 -1.85
N GLY A 23 -8.12 11.87 -2.00
CA GLY A 23 -7.68 11.35 -3.29
C GLY A 23 -8.84 10.95 -4.22
N ASN A 24 -8.62 10.97 -5.53
CA ASN A 24 -9.62 10.54 -6.51
C ASN A 24 -9.75 9.00 -6.53
N THR A 25 -10.89 8.50 -6.05
CA THR A 25 -11.23 7.08 -5.98
C THR A 25 -11.99 6.57 -7.22
N SER A 26 -12.26 7.43 -8.22
CA SER A 26 -12.87 7.04 -9.50
C SER A 26 -11.85 6.35 -10.42
N ASN A 27 -11.43 5.16 -10.02
CA ASN A 27 -10.45 4.33 -10.72
C ASN A 27 -10.76 2.84 -10.50
N PRO A 28 -10.14 1.90 -11.25
CA PRO A 28 -10.54 0.49 -11.23
C PRO A 28 -10.49 -0.21 -9.87
N VAL A 29 -9.63 0.24 -8.95
CA VAL A 29 -9.53 -0.34 -7.60
C VAL A 29 -10.35 0.42 -6.57
N GLY A 30 -10.91 1.58 -6.91
CA GLY A 30 -11.79 2.33 -6.01
C GLY A 30 -11.06 3.00 -4.84
N SER A 31 -9.74 3.16 -4.89
CA SER A 31 -8.95 3.76 -3.81
C SER A 31 -7.84 4.66 -4.31
N LYS A 32 -7.32 5.52 -3.43
CA LYS A 32 -6.15 6.36 -3.71
C LYS A 32 -5.24 6.41 -2.49
N VAL A 33 -4.00 5.99 -2.68
CA VAL A 33 -2.91 6.18 -1.71
C VAL A 33 -2.21 7.50 -2.00
N THR A 34 -2.10 8.34 -0.97
CA THR A 34 -1.31 9.58 -0.96
C THR A 34 -0.19 9.43 0.06
N SER A 35 1.00 9.07 -0.42
CA SER A 35 2.17 8.80 0.42
C SER A 35 2.96 10.05 0.76
N VAL A 36 3.48 10.10 1.98
CA VAL A 36 4.45 11.08 2.47
C VAL A 36 5.69 10.31 2.90
N THR A 37 6.51 9.99 1.90
CA THR A 37 7.84 9.39 2.10
C THR A 37 8.89 10.49 2.12
N VAL A 38 10.15 10.10 2.33
CA VAL A 38 11.28 11.01 2.22
C VAL A 38 11.37 11.73 0.86
N ALA A 39 10.74 11.21 -0.19
CA ALA A 39 10.65 11.88 -1.49
C ALA A 39 9.70 13.11 -1.48
N GLN A 40 8.65 13.08 -0.64
CA GLN A 40 7.70 14.19 -0.49
C GLN A 40 8.08 15.11 0.68
N LEU A 41 8.68 14.55 1.73
CA LEU A 41 9.06 15.25 2.94
C LEU A 41 10.54 14.97 3.25
N PRO A 42 11.47 15.77 2.71
CA PRO A 42 12.92 15.53 2.85
C PRO A 42 13.39 15.44 4.30
N GLY A 43 12.75 16.15 5.21
CA GLY A 43 13.00 16.10 6.66
C GLY A 43 12.82 14.72 7.29
N LEU A 44 12.19 13.75 6.62
CA LEU A 44 12.12 12.36 7.07
C LEU A 44 13.45 11.60 6.93
N ASN A 45 14.44 12.17 6.24
CA ASN A 45 15.71 11.51 6.02
C ASN A 45 16.38 11.19 7.37
N THR A 46 16.81 9.94 7.55
CA THR A 46 17.39 9.35 8.77
C THR A 46 16.41 9.09 9.93
N LEU A 47 15.13 9.49 9.83
CA LEU A 47 14.16 9.34 10.93
C LEU A 47 13.45 7.98 10.94
N GLY A 48 13.61 7.16 9.90
CA GLY A 48 13.08 5.79 9.90
C GLY A 48 11.55 5.69 9.89
N ILE A 49 10.84 6.74 9.47
CA ILE A 49 9.37 6.76 9.45
C ILE A 49 8.82 7.40 8.17
N ALA A 50 7.63 6.98 7.76
CA ALA A 50 6.83 7.60 6.70
C ALA A 50 5.34 7.52 7.04
N LEU A 51 4.52 8.27 6.31
CA LEU A 51 3.07 8.29 6.45
C LEU A 51 2.40 8.07 5.10
N ALA A 52 1.18 7.56 5.09
CA ALA A 52 0.30 7.59 3.93
C ALA A 52 -1.15 7.81 4.36
N ARG A 53 -1.89 8.57 3.56
CA ARG A 53 -3.36 8.56 3.60
C ARG A 53 -3.86 7.60 2.53
N VAL A 54 -4.91 6.87 2.87
CA VAL A 54 -5.65 6.07 1.90
C VAL A 54 -7.12 6.46 1.94
N ASP A 55 -7.63 6.88 0.79
CA ASP A 55 -9.04 7.15 0.55
C ASP A 55 -9.65 5.98 -0.22
N TYR A 56 -10.84 5.54 0.20
CA TYR A 56 -11.59 4.46 -0.43
C TYR A 56 -12.98 4.96 -0.80
N GLY A 57 -13.39 4.74 -2.05
CA GLY A 57 -14.79 4.79 -2.44
C GLY A 57 -15.56 3.58 -1.88
N PRO A 58 -16.89 3.54 -2.03
CA PRO A 58 -17.68 2.38 -1.64
C PRO A 58 -17.13 1.11 -2.30
N TRP A 59 -16.93 0.05 -1.50
CA TRP A 59 -16.35 -1.23 -1.95
C TRP A 59 -14.95 -1.18 -2.56
N GLY A 60 -14.27 -0.02 -2.52
CA GLY A 60 -12.91 0.14 -3.00
C GLY A 60 -11.90 -0.68 -2.22
N ILE A 61 -10.84 -1.12 -2.89
CA ILE A 61 -9.76 -1.91 -2.31
C ILE A 61 -8.44 -1.18 -2.42
N ASN A 62 -7.57 -1.42 -1.44
CA ASN A 62 -6.13 -1.34 -1.67
C ASN A 62 -5.67 -2.77 -1.97
N PRO A 63 -5.32 -3.10 -3.23
CA PRO A 63 -5.08 -4.47 -3.67
C PRO A 63 -4.00 -5.17 -2.86
N SER A 64 -3.94 -6.51 -2.95
CA SER A 64 -2.88 -7.29 -2.30
C SER A 64 -1.49 -6.73 -2.63
N HIS A 65 -0.76 -6.33 -1.59
CA HIS A 65 0.55 -5.71 -1.70
C HIS A 65 1.45 -6.05 -0.50
N THR A 66 2.73 -5.68 -0.59
CA THR A 66 3.68 -5.80 0.51
C THR A 66 4.64 -4.61 0.56
N HIS A 67 5.15 -4.31 1.76
CA HIS A 67 6.19 -3.33 2.02
C HIS A 67 7.51 -4.06 2.31
N PRO A 68 8.50 -4.05 1.40
CA PRO A 68 9.73 -4.81 1.56
C PRO A 68 10.66 -4.26 2.65
N ARG A 69 10.42 -3.03 3.13
CA ARG A 69 11.34 -2.33 4.05
C ARG A 69 10.66 -1.71 5.27
N ALA A 70 9.38 -1.99 5.53
CA ALA A 70 8.68 -1.44 6.68
C ALA A 70 7.55 -2.35 7.16
N SER A 71 7.33 -2.36 8.47
CA SER A 71 6.03 -2.71 9.03
C SER A 71 5.10 -1.50 8.91
N GLU A 72 3.80 -1.75 8.88
CA GLU A 72 2.76 -0.73 8.83
C GLU A 72 1.85 -0.83 10.06
N ILE A 73 1.38 0.33 10.52
CA ILE A 73 0.25 0.46 11.43
C ILE A 73 -0.78 1.39 10.79
N LEU A 74 -2.02 0.93 10.66
CA LEU A 74 -3.11 1.62 9.99
C LEU A 74 -4.20 1.97 11.00
N THR A 75 -4.62 3.24 11.01
CA THR A 75 -5.74 3.75 11.80
C THR A 75 -6.86 4.22 10.89
N VAL A 76 -8.09 3.77 11.15
CA VAL A 76 -9.28 4.23 10.40
C VAL A 76 -9.74 5.57 10.95
N LEU A 77 -9.89 6.57 10.07
CA LEU A 77 -10.42 7.89 10.42
C LEU A 77 -11.93 7.99 10.13
N GLU A 78 -12.40 7.32 9.09
CA GLU A 78 -13.79 7.33 8.63
C GLU A 78 -14.16 6.00 7.97
N GLY A 79 -15.44 5.62 8.02
CA GLY A 79 -15.96 4.41 7.40
C GLY A 79 -15.58 3.11 8.12
N SER A 80 -15.62 1.99 7.39
CA SER A 80 -15.27 0.66 7.89
C SER A 80 -14.43 -0.11 6.88
N LEU A 81 -13.32 -0.68 7.35
CA LEU A 81 -12.38 -1.42 6.51
C LEU A 81 -12.27 -2.87 6.94
N PHE A 82 -12.51 -3.80 6.01
CA PHE A 82 -12.03 -5.16 6.13
C PHE A 82 -10.56 -5.20 5.76
N VAL A 83 -9.71 -5.64 6.69
CA VAL A 83 -8.26 -5.70 6.51
C VAL A 83 -7.75 -7.10 6.78
N GLY A 84 -6.60 -7.44 6.19
CA GLY A 84 -5.91 -8.67 6.54
C GLY A 84 -4.54 -8.82 5.93
N PHE A 85 -3.75 -9.73 6.51
CA PHE A 85 -2.48 -10.20 5.96
C PHE A 85 -2.38 -11.72 6.02
N VAL A 86 -1.48 -12.26 5.21
CA VAL A 86 -1.21 -13.71 5.12
C VAL A 86 0.17 -14.00 5.72
N THR A 87 0.25 -14.98 6.62
CA THR A 87 1.54 -15.44 7.16
C THR A 87 2.38 -16.13 6.10
N SER A 88 3.68 -16.27 6.32
CA SER A 88 4.56 -17.01 5.39
C SER A 88 4.25 -18.51 5.34
N ASN A 89 4.92 -19.21 4.43
CA ASN A 89 4.95 -20.66 4.38
C ASN A 89 5.43 -21.28 5.71
N PRO A 90 4.99 -22.50 6.04
CA PRO A 90 4.08 -23.34 5.24
C PRO A 90 2.58 -23.02 5.40
N GLU A 91 2.18 -22.26 6.43
CA GLU A 91 0.75 -22.17 6.79
C GLU A 91 -0.06 -21.29 5.84
N ASN A 92 0.51 -20.21 5.31
CA ASN A 92 -0.22 -19.22 4.51
C ASN A 92 -1.55 -18.79 5.17
N ARG A 93 -1.54 -18.62 6.50
CA ARG A 93 -2.74 -18.38 7.29
C ARG A 93 -3.17 -16.92 7.15
N LEU A 94 -4.44 -16.72 6.84
CA LEU A 94 -5.08 -15.41 6.78
C LEU A 94 -5.43 -14.91 8.18
N ILE A 95 -5.01 -13.69 8.52
CA ILE A 95 -5.36 -12.97 9.75
C ILE A 95 -6.11 -11.70 9.35
N THR A 96 -7.35 -11.54 9.85
CA THR A 96 -8.25 -10.46 9.40
C THR A 96 -9.03 -9.80 10.53
N LYS A 97 -9.54 -8.60 10.26
CA LYS A 97 -10.49 -7.87 11.11
C LYS A 97 -11.31 -6.89 10.27
N ILE A 98 -12.54 -6.61 10.70
CA ILE A 98 -13.27 -5.41 10.26
C ILE A 98 -12.98 -4.30 11.27
N LEU A 99 -12.39 -3.22 10.80
CA LEU A 99 -12.06 -2.03 11.57
C LEU A 99 -13.16 -0.98 11.42
N GLN A 100 -13.44 -0.26 12.51
CA GLN A 100 -14.28 0.92 12.56
C GLN A 100 -13.43 2.18 12.79
N LYS A 101 -14.03 3.36 12.68
CA LYS A 101 -13.38 4.62 13.04
C LYS A 101 -12.70 4.57 14.41
N GLY A 102 -11.41 4.91 14.44
CA GLY A 102 -10.56 4.89 15.64
C GLY A 102 -9.83 3.56 15.87
N ASP A 103 -10.24 2.47 15.21
CA ASP A 103 -9.55 1.19 15.33
C ASP A 103 -8.20 1.22 14.60
N VAL A 104 -7.30 0.37 15.09
CA VAL A 104 -5.92 0.24 14.61
C VAL A 104 -5.63 -1.22 14.27
N PHE A 105 -4.86 -1.44 13.20
CA PHE A 105 -4.36 -2.76 12.82
C PHE A 105 -2.92 -2.68 12.32
N THR A 106 -2.14 -3.75 12.53
CA THR A 106 -0.73 -3.79 12.15
C THR A 106 -0.46 -4.84 11.08
N PHE A 107 0.42 -4.50 10.15
CA PHE A 107 0.91 -5.38 9.10
C PHE A 107 2.42 -5.58 9.28
N PRO A 108 2.89 -6.82 9.57
CA PRO A 108 4.30 -7.11 9.68
C PRO A 108 5.06 -6.89 8.36
N VAL A 109 6.30 -6.42 8.45
CA VAL A 109 7.17 -6.19 7.29
C VAL A 109 7.22 -7.38 6.34
N GLY A 110 7.10 -7.09 5.05
CA GLY A 110 7.23 -8.09 3.98
C GLY A 110 6.01 -9.00 3.78
N LEU A 111 5.02 -9.03 4.68
CA LEU A 111 3.84 -9.87 4.49
C LEU A 111 2.83 -9.26 3.51
N VAL A 112 2.26 -10.12 2.68
CA VAL A 112 1.19 -9.73 1.75
C VAL A 112 -0.06 -9.39 2.54
N HIS A 113 -0.61 -8.21 2.29
CA HIS A 113 -1.79 -7.71 2.97
C HIS A 113 -2.65 -6.86 2.04
N PHE A 114 -3.87 -6.56 2.48
CA PHE A 114 -4.88 -5.85 1.70
C PHE A 114 -5.86 -5.10 2.62
N GLN A 115 -6.60 -4.17 2.02
CA GLN A 115 -7.74 -3.52 2.65
C GLN A 115 -8.91 -3.43 1.67
N GLN A 116 -10.13 -3.51 2.18
CA GLN A 116 -11.37 -3.28 1.43
C GLN A 116 -12.31 -2.43 2.27
N ASN A 117 -12.87 -1.39 1.68
CA ASN A 117 -14.01 -0.69 2.26
C ASN A 117 -15.25 -1.59 2.20
N VAL A 118 -15.87 -1.87 3.34
CA VAL A 118 -17.08 -2.71 3.43
C VAL A 118 -18.33 -1.91 3.82
N GLY A 119 -18.21 -0.58 3.88
CA GLY A 119 -19.34 0.32 4.05
C GLY A 119 -19.89 0.83 2.71
N ASP A 120 -21.13 1.33 2.76
CA ASP A 120 -21.79 1.95 1.60
C ASP A 120 -21.29 3.36 1.30
N GLY A 121 -20.61 4.00 2.25
CA GLY A 121 -19.99 5.32 2.10
C GLY A 121 -18.49 5.24 1.82
N ASN A 122 -17.84 6.40 1.76
CA ASN A 122 -16.37 6.47 1.69
C ASN A 122 -15.72 6.04 3.00
N ALA A 123 -14.49 5.56 2.92
CA ALA A 123 -13.64 5.29 4.08
C ALA A 123 -12.28 5.99 3.93
N VAL A 124 -11.68 6.35 5.06
CA VAL A 124 -10.38 7.04 5.12
C VAL A 124 -9.53 6.38 6.20
N ALA A 125 -8.26 6.12 5.87
CA ALA A 125 -7.28 5.64 6.83
C ALA A 125 -5.95 6.39 6.73
N ILE A 126 -5.21 6.39 7.84
CA ILE A 126 -3.81 6.82 7.89
C ILE A 126 -2.94 5.61 8.24
N ALA A 127 -1.93 5.36 7.42
CA ALA A 127 -0.90 4.37 7.65
C ALA A 127 0.40 5.06 8.06
N ALA A 128 1.02 4.61 9.15
CA ALA A 128 2.38 4.97 9.53
C ALA A 128 3.29 3.76 9.29
N LEU A 129 4.47 4.01 8.71
CA LEU A 129 5.39 2.96 8.27
C LEU A 129 6.75 3.15 8.93
N SER A 130 7.36 2.04 9.35
CA SER A 130 8.66 2.01 10.05
C SER A 130 9.88 2.19 9.12
N SER A 131 9.73 2.98 8.07
CA SER A 131 10.83 3.37 7.18
C SER A 131 10.50 4.67 6.46
N GLN A 132 11.51 5.52 6.27
CA GLN A 132 11.39 6.73 5.45
C GLN A 132 11.08 6.43 3.96
N ASN A 133 11.38 5.19 3.52
CA ASN A 133 11.10 4.68 2.20
C ASN A 133 10.67 3.20 2.31
N PRO A 134 9.40 2.93 2.62
CA PRO A 134 8.90 1.56 2.81
C PRO A 134 8.96 0.73 1.52
N GLY A 135 8.79 1.39 0.36
CA GLY A 135 8.52 0.72 -0.91
C GLY A 135 7.15 0.08 -0.93
N VAL A 136 6.63 -0.22 -2.11
CA VAL A 136 5.39 -0.98 -2.26
C VAL A 136 5.54 -1.94 -3.42
N ILE A 137 5.09 -3.17 -3.23
CA ILE A 137 4.99 -4.19 -4.27
C ILE A 137 3.53 -4.60 -4.33
N THR A 138 2.78 -4.01 -5.27
CA THR A 138 1.44 -4.50 -5.62
C THR A 138 1.61 -5.83 -6.35
N ILE A 139 1.05 -6.90 -5.79
CA ILE A 139 1.34 -8.27 -6.25
C ILE A 139 0.93 -8.46 -7.72
N SER A 140 -0.25 -7.99 -8.11
CA SER A 140 -0.71 -8.10 -9.49
C SER A 140 0.20 -7.38 -10.48
N ASN A 141 0.62 -6.16 -10.16
CA ASN A 141 1.50 -5.38 -11.04
C ASN A 141 2.88 -6.02 -11.14
N ALA A 142 3.43 -6.49 -10.02
CA ALA A 142 4.74 -7.12 -10.00
C ALA A 142 4.78 -8.45 -10.75
N VAL A 143 3.70 -9.24 -10.68
CA VAL A 143 3.64 -10.58 -11.30
C VAL A 143 3.19 -10.51 -12.75
N PHE A 144 2.15 -9.73 -13.06
CA PHE A 144 1.51 -9.72 -14.37
C PHE A 144 1.82 -8.47 -15.21
N GLY A 145 2.21 -7.35 -14.60
CA GLY A 145 2.48 -6.06 -15.27
C GLY A 145 3.93 -5.58 -15.16
N SER A 146 4.89 -6.49 -14.96
CA SER A 146 6.30 -6.11 -14.87
C SER A 146 6.85 -5.62 -16.21
N ASN A 147 7.85 -4.73 -16.17
CA ASN A 147 8.56 -4.24 -17.35
C ASN A 147 10.04 -4.68 -17.28
N ALA A 148 10.56 -5.63 -18.06
CA ALA A 148 9.93 -6.52 -19.02
C ALA A 148 8.98 -7.57 -18.36
N PRO A 149 8.06 -8.20 -19.11
CA PRO A 149 7.15 -9.21 -18.57
C PRO A 149 7.89 -10.48 -18.10
N ILE A 150 7.41 -11.10 -17.01
CA ILE A 150 7.78 -12.47 -16.67
C ILE A 150 7.31 -13.39 -17.80
N ALA A 151 8.17 -14.32 -18.23
CA ALA A 151 7.85 -15.23 -19.31
C ALA A 151 6.59 -16.06 -18.97
N SER A 152 5.65 -16.15 -19.92
CA SER A 152 4.34 -16.77 -19.69
C SER A 152 4.45 -18.25 -19.31
N ASP A 153 5.52 -18.95 -19.72
CA ASP A 153 5.78 -20.35 -19.37
C ASP A 153 6.14 -20.52 -17.88
N ILE A 154 6.86 -19.56 -17.30
CA ILE A 154 7.10 -19.48 -15.85
C ILE A 154 5.76 -19.31 -15.14
N LEU A 155 4.97 -18.30 -15.52
CA LEU A 155 3.70 -18.01 -14.86
C LEU A 155 2.67 -19.14 -15.04
N THR A 156 2.62 -19.78 -16.21
CA THR A 156 1.80 -20.97 -16.49
C THR A 156 2.09 -22.06 -15.46
N LYS A 157 3.37 -22.37 -15.21
CA LYS A 157 3.78 -23.37 -14.22
C LYS A 157 3.55 -22.89 -12.79
N SER A 158 3.86 -21.63 -12.48
CA SER A 158 3.73 -21.07 -11.13
C SER A 158 2.28 -20.99 -10.66
N PHE A 159 1.36 -20.61 -11.54
CA PHE A 159 -0.06 -20.44 -11.24
C PHE A 159 -0.91 -21.64 -11.62
N GLN A 160 -0.35 -22.64 -12.30
CA GLN A 160 -1.06 -23.84 -12.78
C GLN A 160 -2.25 -23.48 -13.68
N LEU A 161 -2.05 -22.50 -14.55
CA LEU A 161 -3.07 -21.97 -15.47
C LEU A 161 -2.65 -22.21 -16.92
N ASP A 162 -3.64 -22.27 -17.82
CA ASP A 162 -3.37 -22.27 -19.26
C ASP A 162 -2.69 -20.98 -19.70
N LYS A 163 -1.80 -21.09 -20.68
CA LYS A 163 -1.06 -19.95 -21.24
C LYS A 163 -1.99 -18.81 -21.66
N ASN A 164 -3.13 -19.12 -22.29
CA ASN A 164 -4.09 -18.11 -22.72
C ASN A 164 -4.66 -17.29 -21.55
N ILE A 165 -4.85 -17.91 -20.38
CA ILE A 165 -5.32 -17.22 -19.17
C ILE A 165 -4.20 -16.31 -18.64
N VAL A 166 -2.97 -16.81 -18.61
CA VAL A 166 -1.80 -16.00 -18.23
C VAL A 166 -1.64 -14.78 -19.13
N ASP A 167 -1.72 -14.96 -20.45
CA ASP A 167 -1.60 -13.87 -21.41
C ASP A 167 -2.73 -12.83 -21.21
N GLN A 168 -3.95 -13.29 -20.91
CA GLN A 168 -5.07 -12.40 -20.57
C GLN A 168 -4.84 -11.63 -19.27
N LEU A 169 -4.24 -12.25 -18.25
CA LEU A 169 -3.89 -11.56 -17.01
C LEU A 169 -2.81 -10.51 -17.28
N GLN A 170 -1.75 -10.86 -18.01
CA GLN A 170 -0.68 -9.92 -18.38
C GLN A 170 -1.22 -8.74 -19.20
N ALA A 171 -2.19 -8.94 -20.09
CA ALA A 171 -2.80 -7.87 -20.86
C ALA A 171 -3.64 -6.86 -20.05
N LYS A 172 -3.98 -7.17 -18.79
CA LYS A 172 -4.76 -6.28 -17.91
C LYS A 172 -3.90 -5.32 -17.08
N PHE A 173 -2.60 -5.58 -16.95
CA PHE A 173 -1.68 -4.86 -16.09
C PHE A 173 -0.53 -4.24 -16.88
#